data_AF-A0A945FGR2-F1
#
_entry.id   AF-A0A945FGR2-F1
#
_cell.length_a   1.000
_cell.length_b   1.000
_cell.length_c   1.000
_cell.angle_alpha   90.00
_cell.angle_beta   90.00
_cell.angle_gamma   90.00
#
_symmetry.space_group_name_H-M   'P 1'
#
loop_
_entity.id
_entity.type
_entity.pdbx_description
1 polymer ?
#
loop_
_entity_poly.entity_id
_entity_poly.type
_entity_poly.pdbx_seq_one_letter_code
_entity_poly.pdbx_strand_id
1 'polypeptide(L)' 'DNLYYLQKKGDDIRTLTFPNNPTFVFTDHLAMPKKTDKYLQRLGAHPISVGPQMLFASHCIVLAHNELDRQNLP' A
#
# COMPACT_ATOMS: atom_id res chain seq x y z
N ASP A 1 4.00 -5.81 12.05
CA ASP A 1 2.74 -5.26 11.49
C ASP A 1 2.93 -3.83 11.01
N ASN A 2 3.76 -3.63 9.98
CA ASN A 2 4.00 -2.32 9.36
C ASN A 2 4.29 -2.46 7.86
N LEU A 3 4.02 -3.64 7.28
CA LEU A 3 4.27 -3.94 5.88
C LEU A 3 2.94 -3.87 5.13
N TYR A 4 2.92 -3.12 4.04
CA TYR A 4 1.73 -2.88 3.23
C TYR A 4 2.04 -3.12 1.76
N TYR A 5 1.07 -3.57 0.99
CA TYR A 5 1.25 -3.72 -0.45
C TYR A 5 0.00 -3.28 -1.21
N LEU A 6 0.20 -2.73 -2.40
CA LEU A 6 -0.92 -2.28 -3.20
C LEU A 6 -1.72 -3.46 -3.77
N GLN A 7 -3.01 -3.44 -3.49
CA GLN A 7 -3.97 -4.35 -4.05
C GLN A 7 -5.29 -3.61 -4.27
N LYS A 8 -5.84 -3.71 -5.49
CA LYS A 8 -7.11 -3.03 -5.86
C LYS A 8 -8.29 -3.33 -4.92
N LYS A 9 -8.28 -4.50 -4.28
CA LYS A 9 -9.30 -4.95 -3.32
C LYS A 9 -8.85 -4.89 -1.86
N GLY A 10 -7.71 -4.25 -1.59
CA GLY A 10 -7.27 -3.97 -0.22
C GLY A 10 -8.11 -2.87 0.42
N ASP A 11 -7.87 -2.66 1.71
CA ASP A 11 -8.57 -1.61 2.46
C ASP A 11 -8.16 -0.22 1.95
N ASP A 12 -9.11 0.71 1.93
CA ASP A 12 -8.79 2.09 1.55
C ASP A 12 -7.78 2.66 2.55
N ILE A 13 -6.67 3.18 2.04
CA ILE A 13 -5.57 3.75 2.82
C ILE A 13 -6.05 4.77 3.86
N ARG A 14 -7.13 5.51 3.58
CA ARG A 14 -7.73 6.53 4.45
C ARG A 14 -8.46 5.98 5.67
N THR A 15 -8.76 4.68 5.66
CA THR A 15 -9.46 4.00 6.77
C THR A 15 -8.50 3.36 7.76
N LEU A 16 -7.20 3.37 7.45
CA LEU A 16 -6.15 2.73 8.23
C LEU A 16 -5.43 3.75 9.09
N THR A 17 -5.13 3.37 10.33
CA THR A 17 -4.17 4.09 11.18
C THR A 17 -2.81 3.43 11.02
N PHE A 18 -1.81 4.18 10.55
CA PHE A 18 -0.47 3.64 10.34
C PHE A 18 0.36 3.68 11.64
N PRO A 19 1.20 2.67 11.89
CA PRO A 19 2.23 2.74 12.93
C PRO A 19 3.39 3.63 12.46
N ASN A 20 4.31 3.96 13.38
CA ASN A 20 5.58 4.57 13.01
C ASN A 20 6.37 3.65 12.07
N ASN A 21 7.04 4.24 11.06
CA ASN A 21 7.84 3.56 10.04
C ASN A 21 7.07 2.50 9.22
N PRO A 22 5.96 2.87 8.54
CA PRO A 22 5.28 1.97 7.62
C PRO A 22 6.13 1.71 6.37
N THR A 23 6.10 0.48 5.87
CA THR A 23 6.81 0.03 4.67
C THR A 23 5.80 -0.34 3.60
N PHE A 24 5.89 0.29 2.43
CA PHE A 24 4.99 0.06 1.31
C PHE A 24 5.70 -0.66 0.17
N VAL A 25 5.07 -1.72 -0.35
CA VAL A 25 5.53 -2.48 -1.50
C VAL A 25 4.70 -2.10 -2.71
N PHE A 26 5.39 -1.64 -3.75
CA PHE A 26 4.80 -1.25 -5.02
C PHE A 26 5.28 -2.17 -6.13
N THR A 27 4.45 -2.34 -7.14
CA THR A 27 4.87 -2.86 -8.44
C THR A 27 4.72 -1.75 -9.46
N ASP A 28 5.68 -1.62 -10.37
CA ASP A 28 5.68 -0.57 -11.38
C ASP A 28 4.68 -0.90 -12.51
N HIS A 29 5.17 -1.08 -13.74
CA HIS A 29 4.32 -1.30 -14.91
C HIS A 29 3.75 -2.72 -15.02
N LEU A 30 4.33 -3.69 -14.31
CA LEU A 30 3.83 -5.06 -14.27
C LEU A 30 2.91 -5.24 -13.08
N ALA A 31 1.77 -5.87 -13.31
CA ALA A 31 0.94 -6.37 -12.22
C ALA A 31 1.75 -7.34 -11.36
N MET A 32 1.53 -7.28 -10.05
CA MET A 32 2.11 -8.21 -9.10
C MET A 32 1.84 -9.66 -9.53
N PRO A 33 2.86 -10.54 -9.61
CA PRO A 33 2.65 -11.92 -10.00
C PRO A 33 1.61 -12.59 -9.09
N LYS A 34 0.72 -13.42 -9.64
CA LYS A 34 -0.46 -14.01 -8.96
C LYS A 34 -0.19 -14.77 -7.65
N LYS A 35 1.08 -15.03 -7.30
CA LYS A 35 1.49 -15.74 -6.07
C LYS A 35 2.17 -14.83 -5.04
N THR A 36 2.59 -13.63 -5.42
CA THR A 36 3.34 -12.74 -4.54
C THR A 36 2.45 -12.18 -3.43
N ASP A 37 1.17 -11.93 -3.68
CA ASP A 37 0.21 -11.50 -2.66
C ASP A 37 0.13 -12.49 -1.49
N LYS A 38 0.00 -13.79 -1.80
CA LYS A 38 -0.06 -14.84 -0.77
C LYS A 38 1.25 -14.94 0.03
N TYR A 39 2.38 -14.69 -0.64
CA TYR A 39 3.68 -14.68 0.03
C TYR A 39 3.80 -13.47 0.97
N LEU A 40 3.42 -12.28 0.51
CA LEU A 40 3.41 -11.07 1.32
C LEU A 40 2.47 -11.17 2.52
N GLN A 41 1.26 -11.70 2.33
CA GLN A 41 0.33 -11.94 3.44
C GLN A 41 0.93 -12.89 4.49
N ARG A 42 1.66 -13.93 4.07
CA ARG A 42 2.38 -14.83 5.01
C ARG A 42 3.52 -14.13 5.76
N LEU A 43 4.10 -13.09 5.17
CA LEU A 43 5.08 -12.22 5.84
C LEU A 43 4.43 -11.15 6.75
N GLY A 44 3.10 -11.14 6.86
CA GLY A 44 2.35 -10.16 7.65
C GLY A 44 2.10 -8.85 6.92
N ALA A 45 2.16 -8.83 5.59
CA ALA A 45 1.83 -7.65 4.80
C ALA A 45 0.32 -7.46 4.68
N HIS A 46 -0.15 -6.23 4.89
CA HIS A 46 -1.55 -5.85 4.78
C HIS A 46 -1.86 -5.28 3.38
N PRO A 47 -2.87 -5.81 2.66
CA PRO A 47 -3.29 -5.25 1.37
C PRO A 47 -3.99 -3.91 1.54
N ILE A 48 -3.56 -2.90 0.78
CA ILE A 48 -4.18 -1.57 0.77
C ILE A 48 -4.50 -1.09 -0.64
N SER A 49 -5.46 -0.18 -0.74
CA SER A 49 -5.81 0.55 -1.96
C SER A 49 -5.67 2.05 -1.74
N VAL A 50 -5.10 2.76 -2.72
CA VAL A 50 -4.98 4.23 -2.72
C VAL A 50 -6.14 4.92 -3.46
N GLY A 51 -7.09 4.14 -3.99
CA GLY A 51 -8.26 4.65 -4.69
C GLY A 51 -8.87 3.67 -5.69
N PRO A 52 -9.97 4.06 -6.36
CA PRO A 52 -10.71 3.15 -7.25
C PRO A 52 -10.05 2.93 -8.61
N GLN A 53 -9.14 3.83 -9.02
CA GLN A 53 -8.49 3.82 -10.33
C GLN A 53 -7.11 3.14 -10.29
N MET A 54 -6.73 2.51 -11.40
CA MET A 54 -5.36 2.06 -11.62
C MET A 54 -4.47 3.27 -11.84
N LEU A 55 -3.37 3.36 -11.10
CA LEU A 55 -2.43 4.49 -11.15
C LEU A 55 -1.02 3.99 -11.44
N PHE A 56 -0.16 4.89 -11.92
CA PHE A 56 1.28 4.65 -11.96
C PHE A 56 1.84 4.55 -10.53
N ALA A 57 2.89 3.75 -10.35
CA ALA A 57 3.52 3.57 -9.05
C ALA A 57 3.97 4.90 -8.42
N SER A 58 4.45 5.85 -9.24
CA SER A 58 4.81 7.20 -8.78
C SER A 58 3.65 7.95 -8.13
N HIS A 59 2.45 7.87 -8.68
CA HIS A 59 1.26 8.49 -8.09
C HIS A 59 0.87 7.81 -6.79
N CYS A 60 1.01 6.48 -6.71
CA CYS A 60 0.73 5.76 -5.49
C CYS A 60 1.69 6.14 -4.35
N ILE A 61 2.97 6.37 -4.66
CA ILE A 61 3.97 6.86 -3.70
C ILE A 61 3.53 8.23 -3.16
N VAL A 62 3.14 9.16 -4.03
CA VAL A 62 2.66 10.49 -3.63
C VAL A 62 1.41 10.39 -2.74
N LEU A 63 0.46 9.53 -3.08
CA LEU A 63 -0.76 9.33 -2.29
C LEU A 63 -0.48 8.69 -0.93
N ALA A 64 0.46 7.73 -0.86
CA ALA A 64 0.88 7.14 0.39
C ALA A 64 1.51 8.18 1.32
N HIS A 65 2.45 8.98 0.82
CA HIS A 65 3.04 10.09 1.58
C HIS A 65 1.99 11.09 2.04
N ASN A 66 1.08 11.49 1.15
CA ASN A 66 0.01 12.42 1.53
C ASN A 66 -0.85 11.88 2.68
N GLU A 67 -1.10 10.57 2.74
CA GLU A 67 -1.88 9.99 3.84
C GLU A 67 -1.07 9.94 5.15
N LEU A 68 0.23 9.65 5.09
CA LEU A 68 1.11 9.76 6.26
C LEU A 68 1.15 11.19 6.80
N ASP A 69 1.31 12.19 5.91
CA ASP A 69 1.29 13.61 6.27
C ASP A 69 -0.02 14.00 6.98
N ARG A 70 -1.17 13.52 6.48
CA ARG A 70 -2.49 13.77 7.09
C ARG A 70 -2.62 13.16 8.48
N GLN A 71 -1.88 12.09 8.75
CA GLN A 71 -1.79 11.45 10.08
C GLN A 71 -0.66 12.03 10.95
N ASN A 72 0.07 13.04 10.45
CA ASN A 72 1.26 13.63 11.08
C ASN A 72 2.38 12.59 11.32
N LEU A 73 2.52 11.65 10.38
CA LEU A 73 3.56 10.63 10.39
C LEU A 73 4.68 11.00 9.39
N PRO A 74 5.93 10.62 9.68
CA PRO A 74 7.07 10.85 8.79
C PRO A 74 7.04 9.97 7.53
#